data_AF-A0A328AI32-F1
#
_entry.id   AF-A0A328AI32-F1
#
_cell.length_a   1.000
_cell.length_b   1.000
_cell.length_c   1.000
_cell.angle_alpha   90.00
_cell.angle_beta   90.00
_cell.angle_gamma   90.00
#
_symmetry.space_group_name_H-M   'P 1'
#
loop_
_entity.id
_entity.type
_entity.pdbx_description
1 polymer ?
#
loop_
_entity_poly.entity_id
_entity_poly.type
_entity_poly.pdbx_seq_one_letter_code
_entity_poly.pdbx_strand_id
1 'polypeptide(L)'
;MGGKAWMAGLTAAMTISGVATAAPPAKCGLAKVAELPVTMRGRGPLVHVKIDGQDTALTADSGAFFSMLTPGAAQRLGLSTHPLPAGMEVRGAGRTINASVATAKTMEISGSTLRHVDFLVGGQPLATETDGLLGQNILGVLDVEYDLANGVIRLMKAEGDCRTASLAYWSKDMPLGMMTIEPQSPLEPALRGRASINDKSIEVSFDTGAAVTLIKEPAARRLGLATKDAPFKSGGVISGIGGGMDDSWIATIGSFEIGGEQVKNTQMTVTRLTGVGSDLIIGADFFLSHRVLVARSQHRLYFTYNGGPVFRLERPAAQQVAAADGAAEETLADAATYDRRGAAFLARREARRAIADFSKAVELEPKNPEHLVNRAYAYLGAGQPLLAMSDFDQALALKPDDLRALEGRGGLYLASHELTRAKADFSVALSHAPPDSMLPIEVAGAYAQAGDFTQSMTMYDAWIAAHGHDERLARALNGRCWARALSGRDLQLALDDCDAALRRATVAGFLDSRGLVHLRMGHWDKAIADYDAALKLRPDLSWSLYGRGLAKLAKGATADGQADIKAALAISPNIAKEAGRYGVTPVASAEPAAAQTAGGPG
;
A
#
# COMPACT_ATOMS: atom_id res chain seq x y z
N MET A 1 32.92 18.55 10.75
CA MET A 1 32.33 19.90 10.53
C MET A 1 31.73 20.12 9.13
N GLY A 2 31.59 19.09 8.26
CA GLY A 2 31.08 19.26 6.87
C GLY A 2 29.60 18.99 6.62
N GLY A 3 28.82 18.48 7.58
CA GLY A 3 27.42 18.08 7.35
C GLY A 3 26.39 19.23 7.34
N LYS A 4 26.77 20.44 7.76
CA LYS A 4 25.83 21.57 7.90
C LYS A 4 25.57 22.35 6.61
N ALA A 5 26.39 22.17 5.57
CA ALA A 5 26.32 22.97 4.35
C ALA A 5 25.39 22.38 3.26
N TRP A 6 25.17 21.05 3.25
CA TRP A 6 24.42 20.41 2.16
C TRP A 6 22.91 20.71 2.21
N MET A 7 22.27 20.62 3.39
CA MET A 7 20.83 20.91 3.53
C MET A 7 20.47 22.40 3.32
N ALA A 8 21.42 23.32 3.52
CA ALA A 8 21.17 24.75 3.35
C ALA A 8 21.19 25.22 1.89
N GLY A 9 21.73 24.42 0.96
CA GLY A 9 21.80 24.72 -0.48
C GLY A 9 20.68 24.12 -1.32
N LEU A 10 19.77 23.35 -0.71
CA LEU A 10 18.80 22.47 -1.37
C LEU A 10 17.40 23.07 -1.54
N THR A 11 17.28 24.39 -1.51
CA THR A 11 16.03 25.06 -1.90
C THR A 11 16.02 25.26 -3.40
N ALA A 12 15.03 24.69 -4.10
CA ALA A 12 14.66 25.15 -5.43
C ALA A 12 14.29 26.64 -5.32
N ALA A 13 15.20 27.51 -5.75
CA ALA A 13 14.95 28.94 -5.75
C ALA A 13 13.96 29.27 -6.87
N MET A 14 12.67 29.38 -6.53
CA MET A 14 11.73 30.14 -7.36
C MET A 14 12.11 31.62 -7.22
N THR A 15 12.92 32.13 -8.15
CA THR A 15 13.22 33.56 -8.22
C THR A 15 12.01 34.32 -8.73
N ILE A 16 11.22 34.87 -7.82
CA ILE A 16 10.20 35.87 -8.13
C ILE A 16 10.86 37.24 -7.98
N SER A 17 11.26 37.84 -9.09
CA SER A 17 11.80 39.20 -9.13
C SER A 17 10.67 40.22 -8.98
N GLY A 18 10.64 40.95 -7.86
CA GLY A 18 9.74 42.08 -7.65
C GLY A 18 10.33 43.10 -6.69
N VAL A 19 10.48 44.35 -7.15
CA VAL A 19 10.93 45.48 -6.33
C VAL A 19 9.77 45.89 -5.41
N ALA A 20 9.92 45.71 -4.10
CA ALA A 20 8.90 46.07 -3.12
C ALA A 20 9.09 47.52 -2.64
N THR A 21 8.11 48.38 -2.93
CA THR A 21 7.81 49.55 -2.10
C THR A 21 6.78 49.11 -1.06
N ALA A 22 7.00 49.47 0.21
CA ALA A 22 6.18 48.99 1.33
C ALA A 22 4.79 49.64 1.31
N ALA A 23 3.81 48.90 0.80
CA ALA A 23 2.38 49.16 0.98
C ALA A 23 1.92 48.64 2.37
N PRO A 24 0.84 49.19 2.96
CA PRO A 24 0.26 48.66 4.21
C PRO A 24 -0.09 47.17 4.06
N PRO A 25 -0.10 46.37 5.15
CA PRO A 25 -0.33 44.94 5.06
C PRO A 25 -1.70 44.68 4.42
N ALA A 26 -1.69 44.04 3.25
CA ALA A 26 -2.89 43.66 2.53
C ALA A 26 -3.79 42.78 3.42
N LYS A 27 -5.11 42.86 3.22
CA LYS A 27 -6.07 41.89 3.79
C LYS A 27 -5.61 40.47 3.42
N CYS A 28 -5.75 39.51 4.33
CA CYS A 28 -5.35 38.13 4.10
C CYS A 28 -5.92 37.59 2.77
N GLY A 29 -5.04 37.06 1.93
CA GLY A 29 -5.38 36.35 0.71
C GLY A 29 -4.66 35.00 0.65
N LEU A 30 -5.24 34.05 -0.08
CA LEU A 30 -4.61 32.76 -0.37
C LEU A 30 -4.57 32.58 -1.88
N ALA A 31 -3.37 32.62 -2.46
CA ALA A 31 -3.16 32.51 -3.90
C ALA A 31 -2.74 31.09 -4.28
N LYS A 32 -3.37 30.51 -5.31
CA LYS A 32 -2.96 29.22 -5.89
C LYS A 32 -1.70 29.43 -6.73
N VAL A 33 -0.59 28.80 -6.33
CA VAL A 33 0.69 28.86 -7.04
C VAL A 33 0.80 27.75 -8.08
N ALA A 34 0.39 26.53 -7.71
CA ALA A 34 0.38 25.39 -8.61
C ALA A 34 -0.76 24.44 -8.26
N GLU A 35 -1.22 23.68 -9.26
CA GLU A 35 -2.21 22.63 -9.11
C GLU A 35 -1.66 21.35 -9.70
N LEU A 36 -1.50 20.31 -8.86
CA LEU A 36 -0.96 19.01 -9.20
C LEU A 36 -2.14 18.05 -9.42
N PRO A 37 -2.39 17.59 -10.65
CA PRO A 37 -3.32 16.50 -10.89
C PRO A 37 -2.86 15.24 -10.16
N VAL A 38 -3.77 14.60 -9.43
CA VAL A 38 -3.49 13.36 -8.68
C VAL A 38 -4.35 12.23 -9.18
N THR A 39 -3.71 11.17 -9.65
CA THR A 39 -4.38 9.94 -10.04
C THR A 39 -4.21 8.90 -8.94
N MET A 40 -5.30 8.44 -8.36
CA MET A 40 -5.24 7.37 -7.34
C MET A 40 -4.94 6.02 -8.00
N ARG A 41 -3.91 5.32 -7.53
CA ARG A 41 -3.65 3.90 -7.85
C ARG A 41 -3.72 3.09 -6.57
N GLY A 42 -4.76 2.26 -6.45
CA GLY A 42 -5.13 1.74 -5.14
C GLY A 42 -5.42 2.91 -4.19
N ARG A 43 -4.62 3.05 -3.13
CA ARG A 43 -4.66 4.22 -2.22
C ARG A 43 -3.44 5.13 -2.34
N GLY A 44 -2.54 4.88 -3.28
CA GLY A 44 -1.38 5.73 -3.55
C GLY A 44 -1.77 6.93 -4.43
N PRO A 45 -1.56 8.19 -3.98
CA PRO A 45 -1.81 9.38 -4.79
C PRO A 45 -0.64 9.61 -5.75
N LEU A 46 -0.79 9.32 -7.04
CA LEU A 46 0.25 9.51 -8.03
C LEU A 46 0.21 10.90 -8.65
N VAL A 47 1.38 11.52 -8.81
CA VAL A 47 1.61 12.76 -9.54
C VAL A 47 2.56 12.47 -10.70
N HIS A 48 2.11 12.79 -11.91
CA HIS A 48 2.95 12.67 -13.11
C HIS A 48 3.81 13.92 -13.27
N VAL A 49 5.10 13.70 -13.51
CA VAL A 49 6.11 14.74 -13.71
C VAL A 49 7.01 14.34 -14.89
N LYS A 50 7.77 15.29 -15.43
CA LYS A 50 8.86 14.97 -16.37
C LYS A 50 10.19 15.25 -15.75
N ILE A 51 11.04 14.23 -15.61
CA ILE A 51 12.41 14.38 -15.12
C ILE A 51 13.32 14.28 -16.34
N ASP A 52 14.10 15.33 -16.59
CA ASP A 52 14.96 15.45 -17.77
C ASP A 52 14.23 15.12 -19.09
N GLY A 53 12.97 15.57 -19.18
CA GLY A 53 12.09 15.38 -20.34
C GLY A 53 11.37 14.04 -20.41
N GLN A 54 11.63 13.11 -19.48
CA GLN A 54 11.02 11.78 -19.47
C GLN A 54 9.88 11.67 -18.45
N ASP A 55 8.75 11.09 -18.86
CA ASP A 55 7.59 10.88 -17.99
C ASP A 55 7.94 9.95 -16.82
N THR A 56 7.58 10.40 -15.62
CA THR A 56 7.86 9.76 -14.34
C THR A 56 6.65 9.89 -13.42
N ALA A 57 6.26 8.82 -12.74
CA ALA A 57 5.12 8.81 -11.82
C ALA A 57 5.59 8.72 -10.37
N LEU A 58 5.38 9.77 -9.59
CA LEU A 58 5.80 9.85 -8.18
C LEU A 58 4.59 9.78 -7.25
N THR A 59 4.67 8.98 -6.19
CA THR A 59 3.66 9.00 -5.13
C THR A 59 3.81 10.26 -4.29
N ALA A 60 2.77 11.08 -4.17
CA ALA A 60 2.76 12.24 -3.29
C ALA A 60 2.78 11.79 -1.84
N ASP A 61 3.90 12.01 -1.16
CA ASP A 61 4.17 11.48 0.17
C ASP A 61 4.50 12.63 1.13
N SER A 62 3.51 13.03 1.93
CA SER A 62 3.69 14.05 2.95
C SER A 62 4.50 13.58 4.16
N GLY A 63 4.69 12.26 4.34
CA GLY A 63 5.55 11.68 5.36
C GLY A 63 7.03 11.65 4.93
N ALA A 64 7.30 11.61 3.63
CA ALA A 64 8.64 11.62 3.07
C ALA A 64 9.30 13.00 3.25
N PHE A 65 10.40 13.03 4.01
CA PHE A 65 11.16 14.27 4.24
C PHE A 65 11.79 14.85 2.96
N PHE A 66 12.02 14.00 1.95
CA PHE A 66 12.65 14.35 0.69
C PHE A 66 12.10 13.48 -0.45
N SER A 67 12.09 14.02 -1.68
CA SER A 67 11.71 13.28 -2.87
C SER A 67 12.71 12.16 -3.18
N MET A 68 12.19 11.01 -3.58
CA MET A 68 12.98 9.82 -3.81
C MET A 68 12.70 9.24 -5.20
N LEU A 69 13.68 8.59 -5.80
CA LEU A 69 13.53 7.72 -6.97
C LEU A 69 13.95 6.30 -6.61
N THR A 70 13.32 5.32 -7.23
CA THR A 70 13.82 3.95 -7.16
C THR A 70 15.14 3.83 -7.94
N PRO A 71 15.98 2.84 -7.62
CA PRO A 71 17.20 2.60 -8.38
C PRO A 71 16.94 2.36 -9.88
N GLY A 72 15.87 1.62 -10.23
CA GLY A 72 15.53 1.38 -11.63
C GLY A 72 15.00 2.62 -12.35
N ALA A 73 14.24 3.47 -11.67
CA ALA A 73 13.82 4.76 -12.21
C ALA A 73 15.04 5.66 -12.49
N ALA A 74 15.96 5.81 -11.54
CA ALA A 74 17.18 6.60 -11.74
C ALA A 74 18.02 6.08 -12.91
N GLN A 75 18.13 4.76 -13.05
CA GLN A 75 18.82 4.12 -14.18
C GLN A 75 18.12 4.39 -15.52
N ARG A 76 16.80 4.23 -15.59
CA ARG A 76 15.98 4.50 -16.79
C ARG A 76 16.10 5.96 -17.22
N LEU A 77 16.12 6.88 -16.25
CA LEU A 77 16.29 8.31 -16.47
C LEU A 77 17.74 8.69 -16.85
N GLY A 78 18.70 7.76 -16.75
CA GLY A 78 20.10 8.00 -17.06
C GLY A 78 20.80 8.91 -16.03
N LEU A 79 20.29 8.95 -14.79
CA LEU A 79 20.81 9.80 -13.75
C LEU A 79 22.06 9.19 -13.10
N SER A 80 23.09 10.00 -12.92
CA SER A 80 24.29 9.60 -12.18
C SER A 80 24.02 9.70 -10.68
N THR A 81 24.33 8.62 -9.95
CA THR A 81 24.18 8.56 -8.49
C THR A 81 25.51 8.74 -7.77
N HIS A 82 25.50 9.44 -6.64
CA HIS A 82 26.64 9.64 -5.76
C HIS A 82 26.31 9.21 -4.32
N PRO A 83 27.29 8.75 -3.52
CA PRO A 83 27.05 8.36 -2.14
C PRO A 83 26.40 9.47 -1.31
N LEU A 84 25.59 9.10 -0.32
CA LEU A 84 25.07 10.05 0.65
C LEU A 84 26.21 10.81 1.36
N PRO A 85 25.95 12.05 1.82
CA PRO A 85 26.87 12.75 2.69
C PRO A 85 27.25 11.91 3.92
N ALA A 86 28.50 12.01 4.35
CA ALA A 86 29.00 11.25 5.49
C ALA A 86 28.17 11.50 6.76
N GLY A 87 27.67 10.41 7.37
CA GLY A 87 26.84 10.43 8.58
C GLY A 87 25.33 10.60 8.32
N MET A 88 24.90 10.67 7.06
CA MET A 88 23.48 10.65 6.70
C MET A 88 22.98 9.22 6.53
N GLU A 89 21.86 8.90 7.19
CA GLU A 89 21.12 7.65 7.00
C GLU A 89 19.71 7.98 6.55
N VAL A 90 19.21 7.22 5.58
CA VAL A 90 17.80 7.27 5.17
C VAL A 90 17.08 6.12 5.83
N ARG A 91 15.92 6.38 6.44
CA ARG A 91 15.11 5.36 7.12
C ARG A 91 13.69 5.40 6.58
N GLY A 92 13.11 4.23 6.27
CA GLY A 92 11.70 4.09 5.87
C GLY A 92 11.03 2.96 6.66
N ALA A 93 9.77 3.14 7.07
CA ALA A 93 8.98 2.19 7.88
C ALA A 93 9.77 1.43 8.97
N GLY A 94 10.76 2.08 9.59
CA GLY A 94 11.57 1.50 10.65
C GLY A 94 12.87 0.80 10.27
N ARG A 95 13.28 0.79 9.00
CA ARG A 95 14.53 0.18 8.51
C ARG A 95 15.40 1.22 7.82
N THR A 96 16.73 1.07 7.95
CA THR A 96 17.69 1.87 7.18
C THR A 96 17.68 1.41 5.73
N ILE A 97 17.59 2.36 4.82
CA ILE A 97 17.59 2.13 3.38
C ILE A 97 18.97 2.49 2.84
N ASN A 98 19.51 1.61 1.99
CA ASN A 98 20.69 1.96 1.21
C ASN A 98 20.26 2.99 0.17
N ALA A 99 20.72 4.22 0.34
CA ALA A 99 20.40 5.31 -0.56
C ALA A 99 21.65 6.03 -1.06
N SER A 100 21.48 6.68 -2.20
CA SER A 100 22.43 7.58 -2.85
C SER A 100 21.69 8.88 -3.21
N VAL A 101 22.39 9.82 -3.84
CA VAL A 101 21.81 11.07 -4.34
C VAL A 101 21.99 11.11 -5.85
N ALA A 102 20.97 11.55 -6.57
CA ALA A 102 21.07 11.93 -7.98
C ALA A 102 20.49 13.33 -8.19
N THR A 103 21.06 14.06 -9.14
CA THR A 103 20.58 15.40 -9.51
C THR A 103 20.02 15.37 -10.92
N ALA A 104 18.73 15.67 -11.06
CA ALA A 104 18.11 15.90 -12.35
C ALA A 104 18.39 17.34 -12.82
N LYS A 105 18.62 17.52 -14.12
CA LYS A 105 18.82 18.87 -14.69
C LYS A 105 17.55 19.67 -14.59
N THR A 106 16.42 19.03 -14.87
CA THR A 106 15.10 19.63 -14.90
C THR A 106 14.04 18.67 -14.37
N MET A 107 13.06 19.23 -13.67
CA MET A 107 11.82 18.55 -13.34
C MET A 107 10.65 19.45 -13.74
N GLU A 108 9.82 19.00 -14.67
CA GLU A 108 8.59 19.67 -15.05
C GLU A 108 7.43 19.11 -14.22
N ILE A 109 6.72 19.99 -13.54
CA ILE A 109 5.58 19.66 -12.69
C ILE A 109 4.51 20.73 -12.87
N SER A 110 3.33 20.33 -13.31
CA SER A 110 2.18 21.21 -13.56
C SER A 110 2.52 22.49 -14.35
N GLY A 111 3.25 22.33 -15.45
CA GLY A 111 3.64 23.45 -16.33
C GLY A 111 4.78 24.32 -15.80
N SER A 112 5.32 24.03 -14.61
CA SER A 112 6.50 24.70 -14.06
C SER A 112 7.75 23.85 -14.24
N THR A 113 8.88 24.48 -14.57
CA THR A 113 10.19 23.80 -14.67
C THR A 113 11.07 24.16 -13.49
N LEU A 114 11.36 23.17 -12.64
CA LEU A 114 12.40 23.25 -11.62
C LEU A 114 13.74 22.82 -12.23
N ARG A 115 14.84 23.44 -11.80
CA ARG A 115 16.20 23.13 -12.30
C ARG A 115 17.06 22.60 -11.15
N HIS A 116 17.97 21.67 -11.47
CA HIS A 116 18.91 21.07 -10.51
C HIS A 116 18.19 20.48 -9.30
N VAL A 117 17.28 19.54 -9.55
CA VAL A 117 16.48 18.91 -8.50
C VAL A 117 17.18 17.66 -8.02
N ASP A 118 17.53 17.63 -6.74
CA ASP A 118 18.09 16.45 -6.11
C ASP A 118 16.99 15.47 -5.70
N PHE A 119 17.30 14.19 -5.88
CA PHE A 119 16.52 13.05 -5.43
C PHE A 119 17.41 12.13 -4.61
N LEU A 120 16.85 11.58 -3.53
CA LEU A 120 17.45 10.38 -2.95
C LEU A 120 17.14 9.21 -3.88
N VAL A 121 18.11 8.33 -4.11
CA VAL A 121 17.92 7.14 -4.93
C VAL A 121 18.07 5.92 -4.04
N GLY A 122 17.00 5.14 -3.88
CA GLY A 122 16.99 3.98 -3.00
C GLY A 122 15.58 3.50 -2.66
N GLY A 123 15.51 2.40 -1.91
CA GLY A 123 14.25 1.74 -1.56
C GLY A 123 13.56 1.10 -2.77
N GLN A 124 12.25 0.89 -2.64
CA GLN A 124 11.40 0.22 -3.63
C GLN A 124 10.11 1.02 -3.93
N PRO A 125 9.42 0.76 -5.05
CA PRO A 125 8.10 1.33 -5.30
C PRO A 125 7.10 1.02 -4.16
N LEU A 126 6.34 2.03 -3.69
CA LEU A 126 5.25 1.83 -2.71
C LEU A 126 3.98 1.24 -3.33
N ALA A 127 3.78 1.47 -4.63
CA ALA A 127 2.69 0.94 -5.42
C ALA A 127 3.25 0.33 -6.71
N THR A 128 2.50 -0.59 -7.31
CA THR A 128 2.73 -0.95 -8.71
C THR A 128 2.67 0.34 -9.53
N GLU A 129 3.66 0.58 -10.39
CA GLU A 129 3.72 1.75 -11.31
C GLU A 129 4.22 3.09 -10.72
N THR A 130 4.87 3.13 -9.56
CA THR A 130 5.55 4.36 -9.11
C THR A 130 7.07 4.28 -9.24
N ASP A 131 7.65 5.35 -9.76
CA ASP A 131 9.10 5.54 -9.94
C ASP A 131 9.77 6.11 -8.68
N GLY A 132 8.99 6.46 -7.65
CA GLY A 132 9.51 7.06 -6.43
C GLY A 132 8.47 7.89 -5.67
N LEU A 133 8.96 8.80 -4.83
CA LEU A 133 8.15 9.63 -3.94
C LEU A 133 8.37 11.11 -4.24
N LEU A 134 7.28 11.88 -4.20
CA LEU A 134 7.32 13.34 -4.17
C LEU A 134 7.19 13.78 -2.71
N GLY A 135 8.31 14.23 -2.12
CA GLY A 135 8.42 14.50 -0.69
C GLY A 135 8.36 15.99 -0.33
N GLN A 136 8.66 16.27 0.94
CA GLN A 136 8.52 17.60 1.54
C GLN A 136 9.49 18.67 1.02
N ASN A 137 10.58 18.31 0.33
CA ASN A 137 11.43 19.29 -0.36
C ASN A 137 10.72 19.98 -1.54
N ILE A 138 9.62 19.41 -2.03
CA ILE A 138 8.75 20.02 -3.04
C ILE A 138 7.38 20.35 -2.45
N LEU A 139 6.73 19.38 -1.79
CA LEU A 139 5.41 19.58 -1.20
C LEU A 139 5.46 20.61 -0.06
N GLY A 140 6.52 20.63 0.75
CA GLY A 140 6.58 21.39 1.98
C GLY A 140 7.02 22.85 1.85
N VAL A 141 7.25 23.34 0.63
CA VAL A 141 7.77 24.70 0.38
C VAL A 141 6.71 25.78 0.63
N LEU A 142 5.44 25.45 0.44
CA LEU A 142 4.29 26.36 0.54
C LEU A 142 3.19 25.74 1.42
N ASP A 143 2.10 26.47 1.64
CA ASP A 143 0.89 25.87 2.19
C ASP A 143 0.33 24.86 1.17
N VAL A 144 -0.20 23.73 1.63
CA VAL A 144 -0.61 22.64 0.73
C VAL A 144 -2.03 22.21 1.00
N GLU A 145 -2.85 22.24 -0.03
CA GLU A 145 -4.18 21.66 -0.03
C GLU A 145 -4.14 20.27 -0.66
N TYR A 146 -4.62 19.28 0.07
CA TYR A 146 -4.86 17.91 -0.38
C TYR A 146 -6.36 17.72 -0.55
N ASP A 147 -6.81 17.58 -1.80
CA ASP A 147 -8.18 17.24 -2.16
C ASP A 147 -8.18 15.96 -3.00
N LEU A 148 -7.72 14.87 -2.37
CA LEU A 148 -7.53 13.58 -3.05
C LEU A 148 -8.85 12.99 -3.53
N ALA A 149 -9.97 13.32 -2.87
CA ALA A 149 -11.31 12.93 -3.29
C ALA A 149 -11.68 13.48 -4.69
N ASN A 150 -11.12 14.64 -5.06
CA ASN A 150 -11.28 15.25 -6.37
C ASN A 150 -10.00 15.11 -7.24
N GLY A 151 -9.04 14.31 -6.81
CA GLY A 151 -7.84 13.99 -7.57
C GLY A 151 -6.92 15.19 -7.81
N VAL A 152 -6.68 15.99 -6.78
CA VAL A 152 -5.84 17.19 -6.90
C VAL A 152 -5.11 17.55 -5.60
N ILE A 153 -3.88 18.05 -5.74
CA ILE A 153 -3.12 18.73 -4.69
C ILE A 153 -2.83 20.15 -5.16
N ARG A 154 -2.95 21.16 -4.29
CA ARG A 154 -2.70 22.57 -4.64
C ARG A 154 -1.62 23.15 -3.74
N LEU A 155 -0.63 23.79 -4.35
CA LEU A 155 0.37 24.58 -3.63
C LEU A 155 -0.14 26.01 -3.54
N MET A 156 -0.23 26.53 -2.32
CA MET A 156 -0.92 27.76 -1.99
C MET A 156 0.03 28.71 -1.24
N LYS A 157 -0.05 30.01 -1.54
CA LYS A 157 0.73 31.04 -0.87
C LYS A 157 -0.21 31.98 -0.13
N ALA A 158 -0.02 32.07 1.19
CA ALA A 158 -0.67 33.10 2.00
C ALA A 158 -0.03 34.48 1.73
N GLU A 159 -0.86 35.50 1.54
CA GLU A 159 -0.46 36.88 1.25
C GLU A 159 -1.13 37.85 2.24
N GLY A 160 -0.39 38.85 2.71
CA GLY A 160 -0.89 39.80 3.73
C GLY A 160 -0.82 39.27 5.16
N ASP A 161 -1.62 39.85 6.07
CA ASP A 161 -1.70 39.39 7.47
C ASP A 161 -2.77 38.31 7.63
N CYS A 162 -2.35 37.06 7.56
CA CYS A 162 -3.24 35.91 7.70
C CYS A 162 -3.30 35.32 9.11
N ARG A 163 -2.60 35.85 10.13
CA ARG A 163 -2.41 35.14 11.43
C ARG A 163 -3.69 34.66 12.11
N THR A 164 -4.79 35.41 11.96
CA THR A 164 -6.09 35.09 12.58
C THR A 164 -7.16 34.67 11.58
N ALA A 165 -6.87 34.73 10.27
CA ALA A 165 -7.83 34.40 9.23
C ALA A 165 -7.93 32.89 9.05
N SER A 166 -9.15 32.38 8.83
CA SER A 166 -9.32 31.01 8.34
C SER A 166 -8.87 30.95 6.88
N LEU A 167 -7.97 30.01 6.57
CA LEU A 167 -7.53 29.76 5.20
C LEU A 167 -8.35 28.67 4.50
N ALA A 168 -9.33 28.07 5.20
CA ALA A 168 -10.24 27.08 4.64
C ALA A 168 -11.32 27.72 3.76
N TYR A 169 -10.91 28.34 2.66
CA TYR A 169 -11.77 29.16 1.79
C TYR A 169 -12.95 28.38 1.16
N TRP A 170 -12.82 27.06 1.03
CA TRP A 170 -13.87 26.18 0.50
C TRP A 170 -14.95 25.85 1.55
N SER A 171 -14.65 26.00 2.84
CA SER A 171 -15.48 25.46 3.92
C SER A 171 -16.87 26.08 3.99
N LYS A 172 -17.00 27.40 3.77
CA LYS A 172 -18.27 28.14 3.89
C LYS A 172 -19.08 27.71 5.12
N ASP A 173 -20.18 26.96 4.93
CA ASP A 173 -21.10 26.49 5.98
C ASP A 173 -20.84 25.04 6.43
N MET A 174 -19.79 24.39 5.89
CA MET A 174 -19.43 23.02 6.26
C MET A 174 -18.76 22.99 7.65
N PRO A 175 -19.01 21.93 8.45
CA PRO A 175 -18.25 21.68 9.66
C PRO A 175 -16.74 21.70 9.37
N LEU A 176 -16.02 22.59 10.04
CA LEU A 176 -14.58 22.81 9.85
C LEU A 176 -13.81 22.23 11.03
N GLY A 177 -13.01 21.21 10.74
CA GLY A 177 -11.97 20.73 11.64
C GLY A 177 -10.76 21.67 11.59
N MET A 178 -10.21 22.00 12.76
CA MET A 178 -9.02 22.84 12.88
C MET A 178 -8.12 22.33 14.00
N MET A 179 -6.84 22.13 13.70
CA MET A 179 -5.85 21.76 14.71
C MET A 179 -4.55 22.56 14.57
N THR A 180 -3.84 22.70 15.68
CA THR A 180 -2.46 23.21 15.68
C THR A 180 -1.52 22.08 15.29
N ILE A 181 -0.54 22.38 14.44
CA ILE A 181 0.54 21.47 14.06
C ILE A 181 1.86 21.98 14.61
N GLU A 182 2.78 21.06 14.90
CA GLU A 182 4.11 21.41 15.40
C GLU A 182 4.90 22.22 14.37
N PRO A 183 5.74 23.18 14.78
CA PRO A 183 6.55 23.95 13.86
C PRO A 183 7.46 23.05 13.02
N GLN A 184 7.37 23.18 11.69
CA GLN A 184 8.21 22.41 10.78
C GLN A 184 9.52 23.13 10.48
N SER A 185 10.57 22.36 10.25
CA SER A 185 11.86 22.87 9.74
C SER A 185 12.43 21.92 8.70
N PRO A 186 13.45 22.31 7.93
CA PRO A 186 14.13 21.38 7.03
C PRO A 186 14.69 20.12 7.72
N LEU A 187 15.00 20.20 9.03
CA LEU A 187 15.47 19.07 9.83
C LEU A 187 14.32 18.24 10.43
N GLU A 188 13.15 18.86 10.61
CA GLU A 188 11.94 18.24 11.14
C GLU A 188 10.74 18.59 10.24
N PRO A 189 10.67 18.04 9.01
CA PRO A 189 9.63 18.42 8.06
C PRO A 189 8.30 17.69 8.29
N ALA A 190 8.30 16.69 9.19
CA ALA A 190 7.15 15.86 9.50
C ALA A 190 5.97 16.69 10.04
N LEU A 191 4.80 16.50 9.44
CA LEU A 191 3.56 17.14 9.87
C LEU A 191 3.02 16.42 11.10
N ARG A 192 3.24 17.02 12.29
CA ARG A 192 2.86 16.45 13.58
C ARG A 192 1.83 17.27 14.32
N GLY A 193 1.03 16.60 15.14
CA GLY A 193 0.06 17.24 16.03
C GLY A 193 -0.47 16.27 17.06
N ARG A 194 -1.63 16.60 17.66
CA ARG A 194 -2.27 15.77 18.68
C ARG A 194 -3.73 15.48 18.34
N ALA A 195 -4.13 14.26 18.66
CA ALA A 195 -5.50 13.76 18.62
C ALA A 195 -5.81 13.02 19.94
N SER A 196 -7.03 12.52 20.09
CA SER A 196 -7.41 11.59 21.15
C SER A 196 -8.09 10.34 20.61
N ILE A 197 -7.81 9.20 21.26
CA ILE A 197 -8.50 7.94 21.06
C ILE A 197 -9.10 7.52 22.41
N ASN A 198 -10.42 7.33 22.47
CA ASN A 198 -11.14 7.04 23.72
C ASN A 198 -10.69 7.98 24.86
N ASP A 199 -10.73 9.29 24.61
CA ASP A 199 -10.36 10.38 25.53
C ASP A 199 -8.89 10.42 25.97
N LYS A 200 -8.02 9.58 25.41
CA LYS A 200 -6.58 9.56 25.69
C LYS A 200 -5.80 10.19 24.55
N SER A 201 -4.93 11.14 24.88
CA SER A 201 -4.12 11.84 23.88
C SER A 201 -3.10 10.91 23.19
N ILE A 202 -2.91 11.14 21.90
CA ILE A 202 -1.92 10.45 21.07
C ILE A 202 -1.25 11.47 20.12
N GLU A 203 0.06 11.30 19.91
CA GLU A 203 0.79 12.04 18.88
C GLU A 203 0.45 11.48 17.50
N VAL A 204 0.12 12.37 16.56
CA VAL A 204 -0.25 12.01 15.20
C VAL A 204 0.70 12.65 14.19
N SER A 205 1.01 11.92 13.13
CA SER A 205 1.64 12.47 11.93
C SER A 205 0.76 12.26 10.69
N PHE A 206 0.91 13.11 9.68
CA PHE A 206 0.14 13.04 8.43
C PHE A 206 1.00 12.59 7.25
N ASP A 207 0.63 11.47 6.64
CA ASP A 207 1.42 10.78 5.64
C ASP A 207 0.53 10.28 4.49
N THR A 208 0.50 11.03 3.39
CA THR A 208 -0.24 10.63 2.18
C THR A 208 0.39 9.44 1.45
N GLY A 209 1.64 9.07 1.74
CA GLY A 209 2.30 7.87 1.22
C GLY A 209 1.85 6.59 1.94
N ALA A 210 1.38 6.72 3.19
CA ALA A 210 0.76 5.62 3.91
C ALA A 210 -0.65 5.33 3.37
N ALA A 211 -0.82 4.19 2.67
CA ALA A 211 -2.10 3.80 2.07
C ALA A 211 -3.27 3.70 3.06
N VAL A 212 -3.00 3.45 4.34
CA VAL A 212 -3.99 3.36 5.42
C VAL A 212 -3.46 4.07 6.66
N THR A 213 -4.36 4.43 7.56
CA THR A 213 -4.00 4.96 8.88
C THR A 213 -3.47 3.83 9.78
N LEU A 214 -2.29 4.07 10.38
CA LEU A 214 -1.51 3.07 11.11
C LEU A 214 -1.23 3.51 12.55
N ILE A 215 -1.54 2.65 13.52
CA ILE A 215 -1.14 2.83 14.92
C ILE A 215 -0.03 1.84 15.31
N LYS A 216 0.99 2.34 16.02
CA LYS A 216 2.02 1.48 16.61
C LYS A 216 1.41 0.55 17.65
N GLU A 217 1.74 -0.74 17.59
CA GLU A 217 1.22 -1.76 18.50
C GLU A 217 1.44 -1.44 19.99
N PRO A 218 2.62 -0.94 20.43
CA PRO A 218 2.80 -0.49 21.81
C PRO A 218 1.87 0.66 22.22
N ALA A 219 1.60 1.61 21.31
CA ALA A 219 0.69 2.73 21.56
C ALA A 219 -0.76 2.24 21.65
N ALA A 220 -1.18 1.34 20.77
CA ALA A 220 -2.51 0.72 20.80
C ALA A 220 -2.75 -0.03 22.13
N ARG A 221 -1.75 -0.76 22.64
CA ARG A 221 -1.84 -1.40 23.96
C ARG A 221 -1.92 -0.40 25.10
N ARG A 222 -1.10 0.65 25.08
CA ARG A 222 -1.13 1.72 26.10
C ARG A 222 -2.49 2.43 26.16
N LEU A 223 -3.15 2.59 25.02
CA LEU A 223 -4.49 3.15 24.92
C LEU A 223 -5.59 2.17 25.39
N GLY A 224 -5.28 0.88 25.54
CA GLY A 224 -6.23 -0.15 25.95
C GLY A 224 -7.07 -0.70 24.80
N LEU A 225 -6.57 -0.63 23.57
CA LEU A 225 -7.30 -1.08 22.36
C LEU A 225 -7.27 -2.60 22.14
N ALA A 226 -6.45 -3.32 22.90
CA ALA A 226 -6.48 -4.78 23.00
C ALA A 226 -6.80 -5.18 24.43
N THR A 227 -7.97 -5.78 24.63
CA THR A 227 -8.39 -6.36 25.92
C THR A 227 -8.60 -7.86 25.75
N LYS A 228 -8.82 -8.59 26.84
CA LYS A 228 -9.17 -10.02 26.78
C LYS A 228 -10.49 -10.24 26.02
N ASP A 229 -11.45 -9.32 26.21
CA ASP A 229 -12.79 -9.43 25.64
C ASP A 229 -12.89 -8.82 24.22
N ALA A 230 -11.94 -7.95 23.86
CA ALA A 230 -11.80 -7.38 22.53
C ALA A 230 -10.32 -7.42 22.09
N PRO A 231 -9.79 -8.61 21.72
CA PRO A 231 -8.45 -8.71 21.15
C PRO A 231 -8.41 -8.07 19.77
N PHE A 232 -7.20 -7.76 19.30
CA PHE A 232 -7.05 -7.33 17.91
C PHE A 232 -7.50 -8.42 16.95
N LYS A 233 -8.16 -8.01 15.86
CA LYS A 233 -8.49 -8.92 14.75
C LYS A 233 -7.32 -8.94 13.76
N SER A 234 -7.21 -9.96 12.94
CA SER A 234 -6.19 -10.01 11.91
C SER A 234 -6.38 -8.91 10.86
N GLY A 235 -5.28 -8.26 10.44
CA GLY A 235 -5.27 -7.18 9.45
C GLY A 235 -4.52 -7.50 8.16
N GLY A 236 -3.85 -8.65 8.08
CA GLY A 236 -3.01 -9.02 6.94
C GLY A 236 -1.56 -8.55 7.11
N VAL A 237 -0.90 -8.20 6.00
CA VAL A 237 0.51 -7.76 5.98
C VAL A 237 0.58 -6.35 5.40
N ILE A 238 1.39 -5.50 6.01
CA ILE A 238 1.73 -4.17 5.48
C ILE A 238 3.18 -4.17 5.02
N SER A 239 3.46 -3.44 3.94
CA SER A 239 4.81 -3.15 3.48
C SER A 239 5.03 -1.65 3.25
N GLY A 240 6.27 -1.18 3.38
CA GLY A 240 6.68 0.19 3.08
C GLY A 240 7.89 0.25 2.14
N ILE A 241 8.44 1.46 1.90
CA ILE A 241 9.52 1.70 0.92
C ILE A 241 10.85 1.00 1.26
N GLY A 242 11.05 0.59 2.51
CA GLY A 242 12.25 -0.14 2.95
C GLY A 242 12.12 -1.67 2.91
N GLY A 243 11.25 -2.24 2.07
CA GLY A 243 11.17 -3.70 1.88
C GLY A 243 10.48 -4.48 2.99
N GLY A 244 10.40 -3.89 4.18
CA GLY A 244 9.87 -4.52 5.38
C GLY A 244 8.43 -4.97 5.20
N MET A 245 8.16 -6.21 5.59
CA MET A 245 6.81 -6.74 5.74
C MET A 245 6.55 -6.96 7.21
N ASP A 246 5.44 -6.41 7.70
CA ASP A 246 4.98 -6.60 9.07
C ASP A 246 3.55 -7.11 9.07
N ASP A 247 3.28 -8.07 9.96
CA ASP A 247 1.90 -8.42 10.27
C ASP A 247 1.18 -7.20 10.83
N SER A 248 -0.08 -7.10 10.46
CA SER A 248 -0.98 -6.07 10.94
C SER A 248 -2.21 -6.69 11.57
N TRP A 249 -2.79 -5.92 12.46
CA TRP A 249 -3.99 -6.24 13.19
C TRP A 249 -4.97 -5.09 13.12
N ILE A 250 -6.21 -5.33 13.51
CA ILE A 250 -7.28 -4.35 13.48
C ILE A 250 -7.79 -4.16 14.89
N ALA A 251 -7.71 -2.91 15.36
CA ALA A 251 -8.33 -2.48 16.60
C ALA A 251 -9.69 -1.83 16.31
N THR A 252 -10.68 -2.12 17.15
CA THR A 252 -11.93 -1.34 17.17
C THR A 252 -11.77 -0.20 18.15
N ILE A 253 -12.21 1.00 17.76
CA ILE A 253 -12.06 2.23 18.52
C ILE A 253 -13.44 2.82 18.78
N GLY A 254 -13.69 3.20 20.03
CA GLY A 254 -14.97 3.79 20.44
C GLY A 254 -15.11 5.22 19.94
N SER A 255 -14.10 6.05 20.16
CA SER A 255 -14.00 7.41 19.62
C SER A 255 -12.58 7.76 19.19
N PHE A 256 -12.48 8.49 18.08
CA PHE A 256 -11.29 9.21 17.65
C PHE A 256 -11.67 10.67 17.50
N GLU A 257 -10.91 11.58 18.10
CA GLU A 257 -11.14 13.02 17.99
C GLU A 257 -9.91 13.74 17.49
N ILE A 258 -10.12 14.63 16.53
CA ILE A 258 -9.08 15.45 15.94
C ILE A 258 -9.66 16.79 15.53
N GLY A 259 -9.01 17.89 15.91
CA GLY A 259 -9.37 19.23 15.45
C GLY A 259 -10.83 19.64 15.62
N GLY A 260 -11.55 19.10 16.62
CA GLY A 260 -12.99 19.34 16.83
C GLY A 260 -13.93 18.38 16.11
N GLU A 261 -13.42 17.49 15.26
CA GLU A 261 -14.16 16.38 14.69
C GLU A 261 -14.10 15.16 15.61
N GLN A 262 -15.20 14.41 15.70
CA GLN A 262 -15.28 13.14 16.44
C GLN A 262 -15.81 12.03 15.53
N VAL A 263 -15.00 10.99 15.35
CA VAL A 263 -15.34 9.75 14.63
C VAL A 263 -15.63 8.65 15.62
N LYS A 264 -16.86 8.10 15.62
CA LYS A 264 -17.29 7.05 16.56
C LYS A 264 -17.30 5.67 15.93
N ASN A 265 -17.02 4.64 16.72
CA ASN A 265 -17.17 3.22 16.33
C ASN A 265 -16.37 2.83 15.06
N THR A 266 -15.15 3.36 14.94
CA THR A 266 -14.27 3.10 13.80
C THR A 266 -13.27 1.97 14.08
N GLN A 267 -12.45 1.64 13.09
CA GLN A 267 -11.37 0.68 13.19
C GLN A 267 -10.10 1.27 12.61
N MET A 268 -8.96 0.95 13.23
CA MET A 268 -7.64 1.33 12.74
C MET A 268 -6.74 0.12 12.62
N THR A 269 -5.78 0.23 11.70
CA THR A 269 -4.77 -0.81 11.50
C THR A 269 -3.64 -0.62 12.50
N VAL A 270 -3.44 -1.63 13.33
CA VAL A 270 -2.34 -1.77 14.28
C VAL A 270 -1.20 -2.53 13.61
N THR A 271 0.03 -2.10 13.79
CA THR A 271 1.21 -2.81 13.28
C THR A 271 2.41 -2.55 14.18
N ARG A 272 3.44 -3.40 14.11
CA ARG A 272 4.60 -3.30 14.99
C ARG A 272 5.38 -2.01 14.80
N LEU A 273 5.42 -1.47 13.56
CA LEU A 273 6.12 -0.24 13.12
C LEU A 273 7.25 0.18 14.08
N THR A 274 8.45 -0.34 13.83
CA THR A 274 9.64 0.00 14.62
C THR A 274 10.20 1.37 14.21
N GLY A 275 10.86 2.09 15.11
CA GLY A 275 11.59 3.33 14.77
C GLY A 275 10.95 4.66 15.22
N VAL A 276 11.60 5.76 14.82
CA VAL A 276 11.28 7.16 15.16
C VAL A 276 10.05 7.65 14.38
N GLY A 277 9.27 8.55 15.00
CA GLY A 277 8.03 9.11 14.44
C GLY A 277 6.85 8.90 15.37
N SER A 278 5.70 9.47 14.99
CA SER A 278 4.50 9.51 15.82
C SER A 278 3.90 8.14 16.11
N ASP A 279 3.09 8.08 17.18
CA ASP A 279 2.41 6.86 17.61
C ASP A 279 1.29 6.43 16.65
N LEU A 280 0.69 7.41 15.96
CA LEU A 280 -0.34 7.23 14.93
C LEU A 280 0.06 7.99 13.66
N ILE A 281 0.00 7.29 12.52
CA ILE A 281 0.20 7.84 11.20
C ILE A 281 -1.17 7.91 10.51
N ILE A 282 -1.65 9.11 10.24
CA ILE A 282 -2.88 9.38 9.49
C ILE A 282 -2.55 9.29 8.00
N GLY A 283 -3.11 8.26 7.35
CA GLY A 283 -2.80 7.87 5.99
C GLY A 283 -3.71 8.48 4.93
N ALA A 284 -3.47 8.11 3.67
CA ALA A 284 -4.27 8.48 2.50
C ALA A 284 -5.77 8.15 2.64
N ASP A 285 -6.13 7.18 3.47
CA ASP A 285 -7.53 6.87 3.76
C ASP A 285 -8.28 8.02 4.46
N PHE A 286 -7.60 8.78 5.32
CA PHE A 286 -8.15 10.01 5.88
C PHE A 286 -8.25 11.12 4.83
N PHE A 287 -7.21 11.31 4.03
CA PHE A 287 -7.15 12.34 2.97
C PHE A 287 -8.10 12.06 1.79
N LEU A 288 -8.54 10.82 1.59
CA LEU A 288 -9.60 10.48 0.62
C LEU A 288 -11.01 10.79 1.15
N SER A 289 -11.15 10.85 2.47
CA SER A 289 -12.41 11.16 3.15
C SER A 289 -12.50 12.62 3.57
N HIS A 290 -11.42 13.41 3.44
CA HIS A 290 -11.36 14.81 3.84
C HIS A 290 -10.63 15.67 2.82
N ARG A 291 -11.06 16.93 2.68
CA ARG A 291 -10.25 17.97 2.05
C ARG A 291 -9.41 18.63 3.13
N VAL A 292 -8.09 18.65 2.98
CA VAL A 292 -7.14 19.04 4.02
C VAL A 292 -6.24 20.17 3.54
N LEU A 293 -6.15 21.30 4.25
CA LEU A 293 -5.15 22.34 4.04
C LEU A 293 -4.14 22.33 5.18
N VAL A 294 -2.88 22.11 4.84
CA VAL A 294 -1.73 22.29 5.71
C VAL A 294 -1.24 23.73 5.56
N ALA A 295 -1.68 24.60 6.47
CA ALA A 295 -1.27 26.00 6.55
C ALA A 295 0.00 26.13 7.40
N ARG A 296 1.14 25.83 6.77
CA ARG A 296 2.48 25.97 7.38
C ARG A 296 2.74 27.40 7.83
N SER A 297 2.26 28.38 7.06
CA SER A 297 2.32 29.81 7.36
C SER A 297 1.66 30.19 8.70
N GLN A 298 0.74 29.36 9.21
CA GLN A 298 0.01 29.58 10.47
C GLN A 298 0.29 28.52 11.54
N HIS A 299 1.08 27.48 11.24
CA HIS A 299 1.17 26.27 12.06
C HIS A 299 -0.21 25.66 12.37
N ARG A 300 -1.07 25.59 11.34
CA ARG A 300 -2.42 25.04 11.44
C ARG A 300 -2.73 24.05 10.33
N LEU A 301 -3.65 23.15 10.62
CA LEU A 301 -4.25 22.26 9.65
C LEU A 301 -5.78 22.44 9.70
N TYR A 302 -6.38 22.65 8.54
CA TYR A 302 -7.81 22.81 8.34
C TYR A 302 -8.35 21.64 7.53
N PHE A 303 -9.53 21.14 7.87
CA PHE A 303 -10.12 20.06 7.09
C PHE A 303 -11.64 20.03 7.16
N THR A 304 -12.26 19.54 6.09
CA THR A 304 -13.70 19.25 6.02
C THR A 304 -13.90 17.82 5.55
N TYR A 305 -14.93 17.16 6.08
CA TYR A 305 -15.30 15.81 5.69
C TYR A 305 -16.01 15.79 4.33
N ASN A 306 -15.50 14.97 3.40
CA ASN A 306 -15.97 14.84 2.02
C ASN A 306 -16.91 13.61 1.82
N GLY A 307 -17.37 12.99 2.90
CA GLY A 307 -18.21 11.79 2.84
C GLY A 307 -17.42 10.47 2.75
N GLY A 308 -18.10 9.34 2.96
CA GLY A 308 -17.52 7.99 2.93
C GLY A 308 -16.93 7.52 4.27
N PRO A 309 -16.56 6.25 4.43
CA PRO A 309 -15.96 5.77 5.69
C PRO A 309 -14.69 6.56 6.05
N VAL A 310 -14.50 6.88 7.34
CA VAL A 310 -13.24 7.45 7.85
C VAL A 310 -12.41 6.32 8.45
N PHE A 311 -11.22 6.12 7.87
CA PHE A 311 -10.35 4.95 8.08
C PHE A 311 -10.96 3.65 7.55
N ARG A 312 -10.10 2.70 7.14
CA ARG A 312 -10.52 1.35 6.70
C ARG A 312 -11.68 1.40 5.69
N LEU A 313 -11.40 2.02 4.54
CA LEU A 313 -12.39 2.31 3.48
C LEU A 313 -13.10 1.07 2.88
N GLU A 314 -12.76 -0.14 3.31
CA GLU A 314 -13.52 -1.35 2.96
C GLU A 314 -14.87 -1.45 3.68
N ARG A 315 -15.11 -0.64 4.72
CA ARG A 315 -16.35 -0.67 5.49
C ARG A 315 -17.41 0.23 4.86
N PRO A 316 -18.70 -0.16 4.87
CA PRO A 316 -19.78 0.78 4.60
C PRO A 316 -19.68 1.98 5.54
N ALA A 317 -19.99 3.18 5.05
CA ALA A 317 -20.20 4.35 5.90
C ALA A 317 -21.41 4.09 6.82
N ALA A 318 -21.19 3.46 7.98
CA ALA A 318 -22.16 3.55 9.05
C ALA A 318 -22.25 5.01 9.48
N GLN A 319 -23.44 5.52 9.83
CA GLN A 319 -23.71 6.89 10.30
C GLN A 319 -22.57 7.46 11.16
N GLN A 320 -21.57 8.03 10.50
CA GLN A 320 -20.37 8.60 11.07
C GLN A 320 -20.33 9.95 10.39
N VAL A 321 -20.75 10.94 11.19
CA VAL A 321 -21.06 12.32 10.79
C VAL A 321 -22.31 12.41 9.89
N ALA A 322 -23.21 13.34 10.21
CA ALA A 322 -24.33 13.67 9.32
C ALA A 322 -23.72 14.00 7.95
N ALA A 323 -24.15 13.28 6.91
CA ALA A 323 -23.63 13.45 5.57
C ALA A 323 -23.68 14.93 5.20
N ALA A 324 -22.53 15.52 4.91
CA ALA A 324 -22.48 16.77 4.21
C ALA A 324 -22.86 16.46 2.75
N ASP A 325 -24.16 16.48 2.46
CA ASP A 325 -24.71 16.50 1.09
C ASP A 325 -24.46 17.88 0.44
N GLY A 326 -23.22 18.36 0.52
CA GLY A 326 -22.85 19.74 0.23
C GLY A 326 -21.41 19.93 -0.24
N ALA A 327 -20.72 18.86 -0.65
CA ALA A 327 -19.54 19.05 -1.48
C ALA A 327 -20.03 19.71 -2.77
N ALA A 328 -19.74 21.00 -2.94
CA ALA A 328 -20.06 21.73 -4.16
C ALA A 328 -19.58 20.90 -5.34
N GLU A 329 -20.49 20.56 -6.26
CA GLU A 329 -20.14 20.11 -7.59
C GLU A 329 -19.32 21.22 -8.24
N GLU A 330 -18.00 21.17 -8.09
CA GLU A 330 -17.12 21.81 -9.05
C GLU A 330 -17.47 21.17 -10.40
N THR A 331 -17.91 22.01 -11.35
CA THR A 331 -18.21 21.59 -12.71
C THR A 331 -16.99 20.89 -13.30
N LEU A 332 -16.98 19.56 -13.28
CA LEU A 332 -15.89 18.77 -13.85
C LEU A 332 -15.98 18.89 -15.37
N ALA A 333 -14.97 19.53 -15.96
CA ALA A 333 -15.05 20.00 -17.33
C ALA A 333 -14.45 19.03 -18.37
N ASP A 334 -13.57 18.12 -17.97
CA ASP A 334 -12.81 17.26 -18.90
C ASP A 334 -12.73 15.78 -18.47
N ALA A 335 -12.36 14.92 -19.43
CA ALA A 335 -12.27 13.47 -19.24
C ALA A 335 -11.29 13.09 -18.13
N ALA A 336 -10.13 13.75 -18.09
CA ALA A 336 -9.09 13.49 -17.10
C ALA A 336 -9.56 13.78 -15.67
N THR A 337 -10.40 14.80 -15.47
CA THR A 337 -10.97 15.13 -14.16
C THR A 337 -11.99 14.08 -13.71
N TYR A 338 -12.86 13.62 -14.61
CA TYR A 338 -13.75 12.48 -14.32
C TYR A 338 -12.94 11.22 -13.98
N ASP A 339 -11.88 10.92 -14.74
CA ASP A 339 -11.02 9.77 -14.48
C ASP A 339 -10.36 9.82 -13.10
N ARG A 340 -9.75 10.95 -12.73
CA ARG A 340 -9.13 11.12 -11.41
C ARG A 340 -10.13 10.99 -10.26
N ARG A 341 -11.32 11.57 -10.39
CA ARG A 341 -12.39 11.41 -9.38
C ARG A 341 -12.90 9.97 -9.30
N GLY A 342 -13.07 9.31 -10.46
CA GLY A 342 -13.41 7.89 -10.53
C GLY A 342 -12.38 7.01 -9.82
N ALA A 343 -11.09 7.31 -9.98
CA ALA A 343 -10.00 6.63 -9.30
C ALA A 343 -10.06 6.83 -7.78
N ALA A 344 -10.38 8.03 -7.31
CA ALA A 344 -10.61 8.31 -5.90
C ALA A 344 -11.82 7.54 -5.34
N PHE A 345 -12.92 7.44 -6.08
CA PHE A 345 -14.05 6.60 -5.68
C PHE A 345 -13.68 5.12 -5.62
N LEU A 346 -12.89 4.63 -6.57
CA LEU A 346 -12.43 3.24 -6.55
C LEU A 346 -11.51 2.96 -5.34
N ALA A 347 -10.63 3.90 -5.00
CA ALA A 347 -9.78 3.86 -3.80
C ALA A 347 -10.61 3.77 -2.50
N ARG A 348 -11.78 4.43 -2.49
CA ARG A 348 -12.80 4.40 -1.43
C ARG A 348 -13.75 3.20 -1.49
N ARG A 349 -13.53 2.26 -2.42
CA ARG A 349 -14.41 1.09 -2.69
C ARG A 349 -15.82 1.44 -3.15
N GLU A 350 -16.03 2.64 -3.67
CA GLU A 350 -17.31 3.11 -4.21
C GLU A 350 -17.43 2.78 -5.71
N ALA A 351 -17.35 1.48 -6.04
CA ALA A 351 -17.20 1.01 -7.42
C ALA A 351 -18.29 1.53 -8.38
N ARG A 352 -19.53 1.70 -7.91
CA ARG A 352 -20.61 2.25 -8.74
C ARG A 352 -20.37 3.69 -9.17
N ARG A 353 -19.89 4.56 -8.26
CA ARG A 353 -19.56 5.95 -8.58
C ARG A 353 -18.33 6.02 -9.45
N ALA A 354 -17.33 5.18 -9.18
CA ALA A 354 -16.15 5.04 -10.02
C ALA A 354 -16.51 4.67 -11.47
N ILE A 355 -17.37 3.65 -11.67
CA ILE A 355 -17.82 3.24 -13.02
C ILE A 355 -18.54 4.38 -13.74
N ALA A 356 -19.37 5.17 -13.05
CA ALA A 356 -20.08 6.29 -13.66
C ALA A 356 -19.11 7.37 -14.17
N ASP A 357 -18.14 7.75 -13.34
CA ASP A 357 -17.11 8.73 -13.69
C ASP A 357 -16.19 8.24 -14.81
N PHE A 358 -15.69 7.00 -14.71
CA PHE A 358 -14.88 6.44 -15.78
C PHE A 358 -15.65 6.30 -17.09
N SER A 359 -16.94 5.97 -17.02
CA SER A 359 -17.79 5.96 -18.22
C SER A 359 -17.88 7.33 -18.85
N LYS A 360 -17.98 8.40 -18.04
CA LYS A 360 -17.97 9.76 -18.57
C LYS A 360 -16.63 10.14 -19.20
N ALA A 361 -15.52 9.72 -18.60
CA ALA A 361 -14.19 9.89 -19.18
C ALA A 361 -14.06 9.17 -20.54
N VAL A 362 -14.51 7.92 -20.64
CA VAL A 362 -14.54 7.14 -21.89
C VAL A 362 -15.47 7.78 -22.94
N GLU A 363 -16.62 8.33 -22.55
CA GLU A 363 -17.50 9.06 -23.48
C GLU A 363 -16.82 10.29 -24.09
N LEU A 364 -16.08 11.05 -23.28
CA LEU A 364 -15.40 12.27 -23.69
C LEU A 364 -14.13 11.98 -24.52
N GLU A 365 -13.38 10.93 -24.15
CA GLU A 365 -12.15 10.50 -24.82
C GLU A 365 -12.15 8.99 -25.13
N PRO A 366 -12.93 8.53 -26.12
CA PRO A 366 -13.13 7.10 -26.38
C PRO A 366 -11.90 6.35 -26.92
N LYS A 367 -10.84 7.08 -27.28
CA LYS A 367 -9.57 6.53 -27.79
C LYS A 367 -8.44 6.57 -26.75
N ASN A 368 -8.75 6.93 -25.51
CA ASN A 368 -7.78 6.91 -24.43
C ASN A 368 -7.82 5.54 -23.72
N PRO A 369 -6.79 4.69 -23.86
CA PRO A 369 -6.78 3.37 -23.25
C PRO A 369 -6.82 3.43 -21.72
N GLU A 370 -6.29 4.49 -21.10
CA GLU A 370 -6.20 4.60 -19.63
C GLU A 370 -7.60 4.63 -18.99
N HIS A 371 -8.55 5.34 -19.59
CA HIS A 371 -9.93 5.41 -19.09
C HIS A 371 -10.63 4.04 -19.15
N LEU A 372 -10.35 3.26 -20.20
CA LEU A 372 -10.86 1.89 -20.34
C LEU A 372 -10.24 0.97 -19.28
N VAL A 373 -8.92 1.03 -19.08
CA VAL A 373 -8.23 0.26 -18.03
C VAL A 373 -8.80 0.58 -16.64
N ASN A 374 -8.96 1.86 -16.33
CA ASN A 374 -9.47 2.28 -15.01
C ASN A 374 -10.93 1.81 -14.81
N ARG A 375 -11.77 1.88 -15.84
CA ARG A 375 -13.13 1.35 -15.79
C ARG A 375 -13.15 -0.17 -15.65
N ALA A 376 -12.27 -0.90 -16.33
CA ALA A 376 -12.13 -2.34 -16.20
C ALA A 376 -11.82 -2.74 -14.75
N TYR A 377 -10.88 -2.07 -14.09
CA TYR A 377 -10.59 -2.30 -12.67
C TYR A 377 -11.78 -1.95 -11.77
N ALA A 378 -12.57 -0.93 -12.11
CA ALA A 378 -13.81 -0.63 -11.38
C ALA A 378 -14.87 -1.72 -11.55
N TYR A 379 -15.01 -2.30 -12.76
CA TYR A 379 -15.86 -3.46 -13.02
C TYR A 379 -15.39 -4.69 -12.24
N LEU A 380 -14.09 -4.96 -12.16
CA LEU A 380 -13.55 -6.02 -11.30
C LEU A 380 -13.91 -5.80 -9.84
N GLY A 381 -13.74 -4.57 -9.33
CA GLY A 381 -14.15 -4.19 -7.98
C GLY A 381 -15.66 -4.34 -7.72
N ALA A 382 -16.48 -4.25 -8.76
CA ALA A 382 -17.92 -4.47 -8.73
C ALA A 382 -18.35 -5.92 -9.02
N GLY A 383 -17.40 -6.86 -9.19
CA GLY A 383 -17.69 -8.27 -9.49
C GLY A 383 -18.21 -8.52 -10.91
N GLN A 384 -17.84 -7.68 -11.88
CA GLN A 384 -18.30 -7.73 -13.27
C GLN A 384 -17.15 -8.08 -14.25
N PRO A 385 -16.58 -9.30 -14.17
CA PRO A 385 -15.36 -9.66 -14.90
C PRO A 385 -15.51 -9.67 -16.43
N LEU A 386 -16.71 -9.94 -16.95
CA LEU A 386 -16.95 -9.94 -18.40
C LEU A 386 -16.90 -8.52 -19.01
N LEU A 387 -17.39 -7.52 -18.28
CA LEU A 387 -17.28 -6.12 -18.71
C LEU A 387 -15.83 -5.63 -18.59
N ALA A 388 -15.13 -6.03 -17.53
CA ALA A 388 -13.71 -5.76 -17.39
C ALA A 388 -12.89 -6.36 -18.54
N MET A 389 -13.16 -7.61 -18.92
CA MET A 389 -12.52 -8.27 -20.07
C MET A 389 -12.71 -7.45 -21.36
N SER A 390 -13.94 -6.99 -21.63
CA SER A 390 -14.24 -6.18 -22.81
C SER A 390 -13.49 -4.85 -22.85
N ASP A 391 -13.37 -4.17 -21.70
CA ASP A 391 -12.62 -2.92 -21.60
C ASP A 391 -11.11 -3.16 -21.73
N PHE A 392 -10.56 -4.24 -21.18
CA PHE A 392 -9.16 -4.61 -21.39
C PHE A 392 -8.86 -4.93 -22.85
N ASP A 393 -9.74 -5.67 -23.53
CA ASP A 393 -9.61 -5.96 -24.96
C ASP A 393 -9.58 -4.68 -25.80
N GLN A 394 -10.47 -3.72 -25.51
CA GLN A 394 -10.49 -2.42 -26.18
C GLN A 394 -9.24 -1.59 -25.86
N ALA A 395 -8.80 -1.54 -24.61
CA ALA A 395 -7.58 -0.84 -24.22
C ALA A 395 -6.35 -1.40 -24.95
N LEU A 396 -6.23 -2.72 -25.04
CA LEU A 396 -5.13 -3.40 -25.73
C LEU A 396 -5.21 -3.29 -27.26
N ALA A 397 -6.40 -3.08 -27.83
CA ALA A 397 -6.54 -2.73 -29.23
C ALA A 397 -5.99 -1.31 -29.54
N LEU A 398 -6.06 -0.39 -28.57
CA LEU A 398 -5.53 0.97 -28.69
C LEU A 398 -4.02 1.04 -28.34
N LYS A 399 -3.60 0.30 -27.31
CA LYS A 399 -2.22 0.25 -26.82
C LYS A 399 -1.85 -1.19 -26.45
N PRO A 400 -1.29 -1.98 -27.39
CA PRO A 400 -1.03 -3.41 -27.20
C PRO A 400 -0.02 -3.77 -26.10
N ASP A 401 0.84 -2.82 -25.71
CA ASP A 401 1.87 -2.98 -24.69
C ASP A 401 1.48 -2.37 -23.34
N ASP A 402 0.20 -2.05 -23.13
CA ASP A 402 -0.26 -1.52 -21.85
C ASP A 402 -0.17 -2.59 -20.74
N LEU A 403 0.84 -2.44 -19.89
CA LEU A 403 1.15 -3.38 -18.81
C LEU A 403 -0.05 -3.70 -17.92
N ARG A 404 -0.85 -2.68 -17.57
CA ARG A 404 -1.98 -2.83 -16.65
C ARG A 404 -3.13 -3.59 -17.28
N ALA A 405 -3.38 -3.35 -18.55
CA ALA A 405 -4.40 -4.09 -19.29
C ALA A 405 -3.97 -5.54 -19.54
N LEU A 406 -2.70 -5.77 -19.90
CA LEU A 406 -2.14 -7.12 -20.06
C LEU A 406 -2.19 -7.91 -18.74
N GLU A 407 -1.80 -7.30 -17.63
CA GLU A 407 -1.86 -7.94 -16.31
C GLU A 407 -3.30 -8.26 -15.89
N GLY A 408 -4.19 -7.27 -15.99
CA GLY A 408 -5.60 -7.43 -15.64
C GLY A 408 -6.30 -8.52 -16.47
N ARG A 409 -6.04 -8.54 -17.79
CA ARG A 409 -6.59 -9.55 -18.70
C ARG A 409 -5.97 -10.92 -18.51
N GLY A 410 -4.65 -10.99 -18.34
CA GLY A 410 -3.92 -12.23 -18.03
C GLY A 410 -4.42 -12.87 -16.74
N GLY A 411 -4.69 -12.06 -15.71
CA GLY A 411 -5.30 -12.50 -14.44
C GLY A 411 -6.71 -13.08 -14.63
N LEU A 412 -7.55 -12.45 -15.46
CA LEU A 412 -8.88 -12.99 -15.81
C LEU A 412 -8.81 -14.30 -16.59
N TYR A 413 -7.85 -14.44 -17.51
CA TYR A 413 -7.60 -15.69 -18.21
C TYR A 413 -7.16 -16.80 -17.25
N LEU A 414 -6.26 -16.52 -16.30
CA LEU A 414 -5.89 -17.50 -15.28
C LEU A 414 -7.09 -17.93 -14.42
N ALA A 415 -7.91 -16.97 -13.96
CA ALA A 415 -9.11 -17.25 -13.18
C ALA A 415 -10.13 -18.11 -13.95
N SER A 416 -10.14 -18.00 -15.29
CA SER A 416 -10.99 -18.78 -16.19
C SER A 416 -10.31 -20.06 -16.72
N HIS A 417 -9.15 -20.44 -16.17
CA HIS A 417 -8.34 -21.59 -16.58
C HIS A 417 -7.82 -21.54 -18.04
N GLU A 418 -7.73 -20.36 -18.64
CA GLU A 418 -7.23 -20.12 -19.99
C GLU A 418 -5.72 -19.85 -20.02
N LEU A 419 -4.94 -20.82 -19.54
CA LEU A 419 -3.50 -20.67 -19.27
C LEU A 419 -2.67 -20.20 -20.49
N THR A 420 -2.99 -20.67 -21.70
CA THR A 420 -2.27 -20.28 -22.92
C THR A 420 -2.42 -18.78 -23.22
N ARG A 421 -3.62 -18.21 -23.01
CA ARG A 421 -3.86 -16.79 -23.26
C ARG A 421 -3.25 -15.92 -22.17
N ALA A 422 -3.36 -16.35 -20.91
CA ALA A 422 -2.66 -15.71 -19.81
C ALA A 422 -1.16 -15.64 -20.05
N LYS A 423 -0.55 -16.74 -20.53
CA LYS A 423 0.87 -16.79 -20.89
C LYS A 423 1.25 -15.79 -21.96
N ALA A 424 0.42 -15.63 -22.99
CA ALA A 424 0.66 -14.66 -24.05
C ALA A 424 0.68 -13.22 -23.49
N ASP A 425 -0.33 -12.85 -22.69
CA ASP A 425 -0.43 -11.50 -22.13
C ASP A 425 0.72 -11.21 -21.15
N PHE A 426 1.01 -12.13 -20.23
CA PHE A 426 2.11 -11.95 -19.29
C PHE A 426 3.48 -11.94 -19.98
N SER A 427 3.68 -12.69 -21.06
CA SER A 427 4.93 -12.65 -21.82
C SER A 427 5.19 -11.25 -22.37
N VAL A 428 4.16 -10.59 -22.91
CA VAL A 428 4.27 -9.22 -23.41
C VAL A 428 4.49 -8.26 -22.23
N ALA A 429 3.72 -8.41 -21.15
CA ALA A 429 3.85 -7.53 -20.00
C ALA A 429 5.26 -7.57 -19.38
N LEU A 430 5.85 -8.77 -19.26
CA LEU A 430 7.18 -8.96 -18.71
C LEU A 430 8.29 -8.41 -19.64
N SER A 431 8.12 -8.44 -20.96
CA SER A 431 9.11 -7.87 -21.88
C SER A 431 9.16 -6.34 -21.86
N HIS A 432 8.10 -5.69 -21.36
CA HIS A 432 8.00 -4.24 -21.22
C HIS A 432 8.13 -3.76 -19.76
N ALA A 433 8.28 -4.68 -18.81
CA ALA A 433 8.39 -4.33 -17.40
C ALA A 433 9.75 -3.66 -17.09
N PRO A 434 9.78 -2.60 -16.25
CA PRO A 434 11.02 -2.06 -15.73
C PRO A 434 11.87 -3.12 -15.01
N PRO A 435 13.22 -3.04 -15.04
CA PRO A 435 14.09 -4.03 -14.40
C PRO A 435 13.81 -4.23 -12.90
N ASP A 436 13.43 -3.16 -12.19
CA ASP A 436 13.09 -3.17 -10.77
C ASP A 436 11.61 -3.43 -10.49
N SER A 437 10.81 -3.83 -11.49
CA SER A 437 9.39 -4.10 -11.34
C SER A 437 9.11 -5.31 -10.45
N MET A 438 7.98 -5.25 -9.73
CA MET A 438 7.41 -6.37 -8.99
C MET A 438 6.74 -7.42 -9.89
N LEU A 439 6.41 -7.04 -11.12
CA LEU A 439 5.60 -7.83 -12.02
C LEU A 439 6.08 -9.28 -12.18
N PRO A 440 7.40 -9.58 -12.29
CA PRO A 440 7.84 -10.97 -12.41
C PRO A 440 7.43 -11.86 -11.23
N ILE A 441 7.56 -11.37 -9.99
CA ILE A 441 7.22 -12.18 -8.80
C ILE A 441 5.72 -12.18 -8.50
N GLU A 442 4.97 -11.19 -8.99
CA GLU A 442 3.51 -11.16 -8.96
C GLU A 442 2.91 -12.17 -9.94
N VAL A 443 3.37 -12.17 -11.19
CA VAL A 443 2.98 -13.15 -12.21
C VAL A 443 3.41 -14.57 -11.80
N ALA A 444 4.61 -14.74 -11.23
CA ALA A 444 5.03 -16.03 -10.67
C ALA A 444 4.06 -16.54 -9.59
N GLY A 445 3.57 -15.65 -8.72
CA GLY A 445 2.57 -15.98 -7.72
C GLY A 445 1.22 -16.33 -8.33
N ALA A 446 0.80 -15.63 -9.38
CA ALA A 446 -0.43 -15.92 -10.12
C ALA A 446 -0.39 -17.32 -10.78
N TYR A 447 0.74 -17.70 -11.39
CA TYR A 447 0.93 -19.05 -11.92
C TYR A 447 0.88 -20.12 -10.83
N ALA A 448 1.47 -19.86 -9.65
CA ALA A 448 1.39 -20.80 -8.52
C ALA A 448 -0.06 -21.04 -8.07
N GLN A 449 -0.86 -19.97 -7.97
CA GLN A 449 -2.29 -20.07 -7.65
C GLN A 449 -3.07 -20.84 -8.71
N ALA A 450 -2.72 -20.67 -9.98
CA ALA A 450 -3.30 -21.43 -11.09
C ALA A 450 -2.80 -22.89 -11.18
N GLY A 451 -1.82 -23.29 -10.35
CA GLY A 451 -1.23 -24.63 -10.33
C GLY A 451 -0.11 -24.87 -11.36
N ASP A 452 0.30 -23.86 -12.12
CA ASP A 452 1.47 -23.95 -13.02
C ASP A 452 2.76 -23.65 -12.24
N PHE A 453 3.16 -24.62 -11.41
CA PHE A 453 4.34 -24.49 -10.56
C PHE A 453 5.64 -24.40 -11.37
N THR A 454 5.69 -24.99 -12.56
CA THR A 454 6.88 -24.94 -13.41
C THR A 454 7.17 -23.51 -13.85
N GLN A 455 6.17 -22.79 -14.37
CA GLN A 455 6.35 -21.39 -14.76
C GLN A 455 6.62 -20.50 -13.54
N SER A 456 5.88 -20.72 -12.46
CA SER A 456 6.09 -20.00 -11.20
C SER A 456 7.53 -20.10 -10.70
N MET A 457 8.08 -21.31 -10.61
CA MET A 457 9.45 -21.54 -10.14
C MET A 457 10.49 -20.95 -11.08
N THR A 458 10.36 -21.11 -12.41
CA THR A 458 11.27 -20.51 -13.39
C THR A 458 11.37 -18.99 -13.22
N MET A 459 10.24 -18.33 -13.01
CA MET A 459 10.19 -16.89 -12.83
C MET A 459 10.81 -16.45 -11.49
N TYR A 460 10.51 -17.15 -10.40
CA TYR A 460 11.17 -16.89 -9.12
C TYR A 460 12.69 -17.11 -9.19
N ASP A 461 13.15 -18.17 -9.86
CA ASP A 461 14.57 -18.47 -10.02
C ASP A 461 15.30 -17.34 -10.76
N ALA A 462 14.76 -16.90 -11.91
CA ALA A 462 15.33 -15.82 -12.69
C ALA A 462 15.38 -14.50 -11.90
N TRP A 463 14.29 -14.17 -11.20
CA TRP A 463 14.22 -12.93 -10.42
C TRP A 463 15.22 -12.97 -9.24
N ILE A 464 15.24 -14.06 -8.47
CA ILE A 464 16.13 -14.21 -7.30
C ILE A 464 17.61 -14.13 -7.72
N ALA A 465 17.98 -14.73 -8.85
CA ALA A 465 19.35 -14.68 -9.38
C ALA A 465 19.80 -13.26 -9.72
N ALA A 466 18.90 -12.42 -10.24
CA ALA A 466 19.19 -11.02 -10.58
C ALA A 466 19.12 -10.06 -9.38
N HIS A 467 18.48 -10.46 -8.27
CA HIS A 467 18.08 -9.55 -7.17
C HIS A 467 18.60 -10.00 -5.79
N GLY A 468 19.82 -10.53 -5.72
CA GLY A 468 20.41 -11.09 -4.48
C GLY A 468 20.53 -10.11 -3.29
N HIS A 469 20.51 -8.80 -3.55
CA HIS A 469 20.56 -7.73 -2.55
C HIS A 469 19.28 -6.90 -2.46
N ASP A 470 18.22 -7.30 -3.18
CA ASP A 470 16.95 -6.60 -3.19
C ASP A 470 16.19 -6.85 -1.87
N GLU A 471 15.57 -5.80 -1.33
CA GLU A 471 14.84 -5.89 -0.07
C GLU A 471 13.60 -6.82 -0.15
N ARG A 472 13.08 -7.03 -1.37
CA ARG A 472 11.94 -7.91 -1.69
C ARG A 472 12.31 -9.36 -1.81
N LEU A 473 13.60 -9.69 -1.71
CA LEU A 473 14.09 -11.06 -1.81
C LEU A 473 13.39 -11.99 -0.82
N ALA A 474 13.03 -11.51 0.37
CA ALA A 474 12.27 -12.30 1.34
C ALA A 474 10.90 -12.75 0.78
N ARG A 475 10.20 -11.89 0.05
CA ARG A 475 8.90 -12.20 -0.58
C ARG A 475 9.06 -13.19 -1.73
N ALA A 476 10.07 -12.99 -2.58
CA ALA A 476 10.35 -13.90 -3.69
C ALA A 476 10.75 -15.31 -3.20
N LEU A 477 11.64 -15.38 -2.20
CA LEU A 477 12.03 -16.64 -1.56
C LEU A 477 10.83 -17.37 -0.96
N ASN A 478 9.98 -16.67 -0.18
CA ASN A 478 8.78 -17.29 0.37
C ASN A 478 7.79 -17.73 -0.73
N GLY A 479 7.62 -16.94 -1.78
CA GLY A 479 6.78 -17.31 -2.93
C GLY A 479 7.25 -18.60 -3.61
N ARG A 480 8.57 -18.73 -3.82
CA ARG A 480 9.18 -19.96 -4.36
C ARG A 480 9.07 -21.14 -3.38
N CYS A 481 9.28 -20.90 -2.09
CA CYS A 481 9.06 -21.91 -1.04
C CYS A 481 7.62 -22.45 -1.10
N TRP A 482 6.63 -21.56 -1.14
CA TRP A 482 5.22 -21.92 -1.21
C TRP A 482 4.89 -22.70 -2.49
N ALA A 483 5.38 -22.27 -3.65
CA ALA A 483 5.17 -22.97 -4.92
C ALA A 483 5.77 -24.39 -4.88
N ARG A 484 7.00 -24.55 -4.37
CA ARG A 484 7.64 -25.87 -4.18
C ARG A 484 6.82 -26.74 -3.22
N ALA A 485 6.41 -26.19 -2.08
CA ALA A 485 5.62 -26.88 -1.07
C ALA A 485 4.26 -27.38 -1.61
N LEU A 486 3.52 -26.53 -2.33
CA LEU A 486 2.26 -26.91 -2.97
C LEU A 486 2.46 -27.98 -4.05
N SER A 487 3.52 -27.86 -4.86
CA SER A 487 3.83 -28.86 -5.89
C SER A 487 4.25 -30.22 -5.33
N GLY A 488 4.68 -30.28 -4.05
CA GLY A 488 5.25 -31.46 -3.42
C GLY A 488 6.65 -31.82 -3.92
N ARG A 489 7.34 -30.91 -4.64
CA ARG A 489 8.67 -31.12 -5.24
C ARG A 489 9.72 -30.32 -4.49
N ASP A 490 10.96 -30.82 -4.54
CA ASP A 490 12.14 -30.12 -4.02
C ASP A 490 11.98 -29.59 -2.59
N LEU A 491 11.33 -30.37 -1.72
CA LEU A 491 10.92 -29.92 -0.39
C LEU A 491 12.10 -29.41 0.45
N GLN A 492 13.29 -29.97 0.28
CA GLN A 492 14.49 -29.48 0.97
C GLN A 492 14.89 -28.07 0.50
N LEU A 493 14.85 -27.82 -0.81
CA LEU A 493 15.09 -26.47 -1.36
C LEU A 493 13.98 -25.49 -0.95
N ALA A 494 12.74 -25.98 -0.81
CA ALA A 494 11.65 -25.18 -0.25
C ALA A 494 11.94 -24.75 1.19
N LEU A 495 12.42 -25.68 2.02
CA LEU A 495 12.80 -25.39 3.40
C LEU A 495 13.92 -24.32 3.47
N ASP A 496 14.95 -24.47 2.63
CA ASP A 496 16.07 -23.52 2.57
C ASP A 496 15.59 -22.10 2.18
N ASP A 497 14.67 -22.00 1.21
CA ASP A 497 14.05 -20.74 0.80
C ASP A 497 13.24 -20.11 1.93
N CYS A 498 12.39 -20.90 2.59
CA CYS A 498 11.58 -20.43 3.71
C CYS A 498 12.45 -19.94 4.87
N ASP A 499 13.53 -20.65 5.21
CA ASP A 499 14.47 -20.23 6.24
C ASP A 499 15.22 -18.95 5.83
N ALA A 500 15.59 -18.82 4.55
CA ALA A 500 16.22 -17.61 4.03
C ALA A 500 15.28 -16.40 4.02
N ALA A 501 13.98 -16.60 3.80
CA ALA A 501 12.96 -15.58 3.92
C ALA A 501 12.76 -15.17 5.39
N LEU A 502 12.66 -16.14 6.31
CA LEU A 502 12.46 -15.90 7.74
C LEU A 502 13.63 -15.19 8.42
N ARG A 503 14.86 -15.39 7.93
CA ARG A 503 16.05 -14.60 8.36
C ARG A 503 15.94 -13.11 8.02
N ARG A 504 15.14 -12.74 7.02
CA ARG A 504 14.98 -11.35 6.54
C ARG A 504 13.72 -10.68 7.10
N ALA A 505 12.65 -11.43 7.30
CA ALA A 505 11.42 -10.94 7.90
C ALA A 505 10.65 -12.07 8.60
N THR A 506 10.17 -11.81 9.80
CA THR A 506 9.31 -12.75 10.54
C THR A 506 7.85 -12.32 10.40
N VAL A 507 7.16 -12.94 9.44
CA VAL A 507 5.75 -12.68 9.08
C VAL A 507 4.98 -13.99 9.18
N ALA A 508 3.73 -13.96 9.62
CA ALA A 508 2.94 -15.17 9.84
C ALA A 508 2.84 -16.08 8.59
N GLY A 509 2.74 -15.48 7.40
CA GLY A 509 2.69 -16.23 6.14
C GLY A 509 3.98 -16.99 5.80
N PHE A 510 5.14 -16.57 6.31
CA PHE A 510 6.41 -17.26 6.05
C PHE A 510 6.56 -18.50 6.94
N LEU A 511 6.08 -18.38 8.18
CA LEU A 511 5.95 -19.51 9.09
C LEU A 511 4.94 -20.53 8.57
N ASP A 512 3.81 -20.06 8.02
CA ASP A 512 2.80 -20.91 7.37
C ASP A 512 3.40 -21.73 6.22
N SER A 513 4.15 -21.09 5.31
CA SER A 513 4.85 -21.78 4.22
C SER A 513 5.82 -22.85 4.73
N ARG A 514 6.66 -22.52 5.75
CA ARG A 514 7.61 -23.49 6.31
C ARG A 514 6.91 -24.63 7.03
N GLY A 515 5.81 -24.33 7.73
CA GLY A 515 4.93 -25.32 8.34
C GLY A 515 4.37 -26.30 7.31
N LEU A 516 3.98 -25.81 6.12
CA LEU A 516 3.55 -26.68 5.01
C LEU A 516 4.68 -27.56 4.49
N VAL A 517 5.89 -27.03 4.32
CA VAL A 517 7.06 -27.83 3.93
C VAL A 517 7.33 -28.94 4.94
N HIS A 518 7.35 -28.62 6.24
CA HIS A 518 7.53 -29.62 7.30
C HIS A 518 6.41 -30.65 7.34
N LEU A 519 5.16 -30.24 7.14
CA LEU A 519 4.02 -31.15 7.01
C LEU A 519 4.25 -32.13 5.85
N ARG A 520 4.65 -31.63 4.67
CA ARG A 520 4.90 -32.49 3.50
C ARG A 520 6.08 -33.45 3.66
N MET A 521 7.08 -33.05 4.45
CA MET A 521 8.24 -33.89 4.78
C MET A 521 7.95 -34.95 5.87
N GLY A 522 6.79 -34.89 6.54
CA GLY A 522 6.51 -35.75 7.69
C GLY A 522 7.10 -35.27 9.01
N HIS A 523 7.62 -34.04 9.06
CA HIS A 523 8.19 -33.45 10.27
C HIS A 523 7.08 -32.81 11.13
N TRP A 524 6.17 -33.64 11.64
CA TRP A 524 4.92 -33.20 12.28
C TRP A 524 5.12 -32.22 13.44
N ASP A 525 6.10 -32.48 14.32
CA ASP A 525 6.39 -31.59 15.45
C ASP A 525 6.86 -30.21 15.01
N LYS A 526 7.72 -30.16 13.99
CA LYS A 526 8.21 -28.89 13.44
C LYS A 526 7.08 -28.14 12.72
N ALA A 527 6.24 -28.86 11.98
CA ALA A 527 5.06 -28.29 11.33
C ALA A 527 4.12 -27.64 12.36
N ILE A 528 3.79 -28.35 13.44
CA ILE A 528 2.95 -27.83 14.52
C ILE A 528 3.58 -26.59 15.15
N ALA A 529 4.88 -26.60 15.43
CA ALA A 529 5.57 -25.46 16.03
C ALA A 529 5.52 -24.20 15.13
N ASP A 530 5.72 -24.37 13.82
CA ASP A 530 5.62 -23.27 12.85
C ASP A 530 4.19 -22.74 12.73
N TYR A 531 3.19 -23.62 12.65
CA TYR A 531 1.80 -23.19 12.63
C TYR A 531 1.37 -22.53 13.94
N ASP A 532 1.84 -22.99 15.09
CA ASP A 532 1.61 -22.33 16.38
C ASP A 532 2.20 -20.93 16.41
N ALA A 533 3.43 -20.77 15.89
CA ALA A 533 4.07 -19.47 15.77
C ALA A 533 3.30 -18.55 14.80
N ALA A 534 2.86 -19.06 13.65
CA ALA A 534 2.05 -18.33 12.68
C ALA A 534 0.70 -17.89 13.30
N LEU A 535 0.00 -18.79 13.97
CA LEU A 535 -1.31 -18.54 14.59
C LEU A 535 -1.23 -17.64 15.82
N LYS A 536 -0.09 -17.59 16.51
CA LYS A 536 0.17 -16.58 17.55
C LYS A 536 0.22 -15.17 16.97
N LEU A 537 0.71 -15.02 15.74
CA LEU A 537 0.74 -13.73 15.04
C LEU A 537 -0.61 -13.41 14.41
N ARG A 538 -1.21 -14.36 13.68
CA ARG A 538 -2.51 -14.23 13.02
C ARG A 538 -3.37 -15.48 13.26
N PRO A 539 -4.30 -15.45 14.24
CA PRO A 539 -5.11 -16.62 14.62
C PRO A 539 -6.10 -17.11 13.55
N ASP A 540 -6.34 -16.32 12.51
CA ASP A 540 -7.34 -16.57 11.47
C ASP A 540 -6.76 -17.18 10.18
N LEU A 541 -5.52 -17.69 10.24
CA LEU A 541 -4.89 -18.34 9.09
C LEU A 541 -5.50 -19.72 8.86
N SER A 542 -6.44 -19.81 7.90
CA SER A 542 -7.11 -21.06 7.54
C SER A 542 -6.15 -22.15 7.09
N TRP A 543 -5.13 -21.81 6.29
CA TRP A 543 -4.07 -22.73 5.87
C TRP A 543 -3.26 -23.25 7.07
N SER A 544 -2.87 -22.37 8.01
CA SER A 544 -2.13 -22.78 9.20
C SER A 544 -2.96 -23.65 10.14
N LEU A 545 -4.24 -23.32 10.36
CA LEU A 545 -5.17 -24.14 11.13
C LEU A 545 -5.36 -25.51 10.48
N TYR A 546 -5.62 -25.53 9.17
CA TYR A 546 -5.82 -26.78 8.43
C TYR A 546 -4.57 -27.65 8.49
N GLY A 547 -3.40 -27.09 8.16
CA GLY A 547 -2.11 -27.78 8.19
C GLY A 547 -1.71 -28.27 9.58
N ARG A 548 -1.93 -27.46 10.64
CA ARG A 548 -1.72 -27.90 12.04
C ARG A 548 -2.65 -29.03 12.42
N GLY A 549 -3.90 -28.95 11.98
CA GLY A 549 -4.88 -30.01 12.15
C GLY A 549 -4.42 -31.32 11.52
N LEU A 550 -3.96 -31.29 10.26
CA LEU A 550 -3.39 -32.45 9.57
C LEU A 550 -2.17 -33.03 10.29
N ALA A 551 -1.24 -32.19 10.74
CA ALA A 551 -0.07 -32.64 11.49
C ALA A 551 -0.46 -33.31 12.83
N LYS A 552 -1.43 -32.75 13.56
CA LYS A 552 -1.96 -33.32 14.81
C LYS A 552 -2.66 -34.65 14.58
N LEU A 553 -3.47 -34.77 13.52
CA LEU A 553 -4.07 -36.05 13.11
C LEU A 553 -3.01 -37.11 12.83
N ALA A 554 -1.95 -36.75 12.09
CA ALA A 554 -0.84 -37.66 11.79
C ALA A 554 -0.08 -38.11 13.06
N LYS A 555 -0.07 -37.30 14.12
CA LYS A 555 0.49 -37.63 15.44
C LYS A 555 -0.47 -38.40 16.36
N GLY A 556 -1.71 -38.66 15.94
CA GLY A 556 -2.73 -39.29 16.78
C GLY A 556 -3.43 -38.35 17.78
N ALA A 557 -3.16 -37.04 17.74
CA ALA A 557 -3.88 -36.03 18.52
C ALA A 557 -5.22 -35.68 17.85
N THR A 558 -6.10 -36.68 17.73
CA THR A 558 -7.27 -36.63 16.85
C THR A 558 -8.25 -35.51 17.20
N ALA A 559 -8.58 -35.33 18.48
CA ALA A 559 -9.52 -34.31 18.94
C ALA A 559 -9.03 -32.88 18.62
N ASP A 560 -7.77 -32.59 18.95
CA ASP A 560 -7.15 -31.29 18.69
C ASP A 560 -7.03 -31.03 17.19
N GLY A 561 -6.67 -32.05 16.41
CA GLY A 561 -6.57 -31.94 14.96
C GLY A 561 -7.91 -31.64 14.28
N GLN A 562 -8.98 -32.30 14.72
CA GLN A 562 -10.33 -32.04 14.23
C GLN A 562 -10.85 -30.65 14.64
N ALA A 563 -10.51 -30.18 15.84
CA ALA A 563 -10.86 -28.83 16.28
C ALA A 563 -10.21 -27.76 15.39
N ASP A 564 -8.93 -27.93 15.05
CA ASP A 564 -8.21 -27.04 14.14
C ASP A 564 -8.80 -27.04 12.72
N ILE A 565 -9.10 -28.22 12.17
CA ILE A 565 -9.74 -28.33 10.83
C ILE A 565 -11.12 -27.67 10.82
N LYS A 566 -11.91 -27.86 11.89
CA LYS A 566 -13.22 -27.19 12.03
C LYS A 566 -13.07 -25.66 12.06
N ALA A 567 -12.09 -25.15 12.80
CA ALA A 567 -11.79 -23.72 12.83
C ALA A 567 -11.35 -23.20 11.45
N ALA A 568 -10.51 -23.95 10.73
CA ALA A 568 -10.10 -23.60 9.37
C ALA A 568 -11.30 -23.50 8.40
N LEU A 569 -12.22 -24.47 8.46
CA LEU A 569 -13.41 -24.53 7.61
C LEU A 569 -14.42 -23.41 7.94
N ALA A 570 -14.48 -22.96 9.20
CA ALA A 570 -15.31 -21.83 9.58
C ALA A 570 -14.83 -20.51 8.96
N ILE A 571 -13.52 -20.40 8.69
CA ILE A 571 -12.90 -19.23 8.05
C ILE A 571 -12.93 -19.35 6.54
N SER A 572 -12.54 -20.50 6.00
CA SER A 572 -12.56 -20.80 4.56
C SER A 572 -13.20 -22.16 4.32
N PRO A 573 -14.50 -22.20 3.96
CA PRO A 573 -15.21 -23.45 3.72
C PRO A 573 -14.60 -24.33 2.61
N ASN A 574 -13.83 -23.73 1.69
CA ASN A 574 -13.22 -24.42 0.56
C ASN A 574 -11.78 -24.91 0.84
N ILE A 575 -11.20 -24.63 2.02
CA ILE A 575 -9.78 -24.89 2.29
C ILE A 575 -9.39 -26.37 2.08
N ALA A 576 -10.23 -27.31 2.49
CA ALA A 576 -9.95 -28.73 2.31
C ALA A 576 -9.94 -29.15 0.83
N LYS A 577 -10.84 -28.58 0.02
CA LYS A 577 -10.88 -28.81 -1.43
C LYS A 577 -9.66 -28.19 -2.12
N GLU A 578 -9.28 -27.00 -1.71
CA GLU A 578 -8.08 -26.30 -2.21
C GLU A 578 -6.81 -27.10 -1.89
N ALA A 579 -6.60 -27.46 -0.62
CA ALA A 579 -5.47 -28.26 -0.18
C ALA A 579 -5.42 -29.64 -0.86
N GLY A 580 -6.60 -30.27 -1.06
CA GLY A 580 -6.74 -31.53 -1.77
C GLY A 580 -6.26 -31.49 -3.22
N ARG A 581 -6.42 -30.36 -3.94
CA ARG A 581 -5.89 -30.20 -5.31
C ARG A 581 -4.39 -30.37 -5.39
N TYR A 582 -3.69 -30.10 -4.29
CA TYR A 582 -2.25 -30.19 -4.17
C TYR A 582 -1.80 -31.46 -3.44
N GLY A 583 -2.72 -32.39 -3.16
CA GLY A 583 -2.42 -33.61 -2.40
C GLY A 583 -2.03 -33.34 -0.95
N VAL A 584 -2.53 -32.26 -0.35
CA VAL A 584 -2.40 -31.95 1.08
C VAL A 584 -3.71 -32.38 1.76
N THR A 585 -3.78 -33.67 2.08
CA THR A 585 -4.97 -34.32 2.64
C THR A 585 -4.64 -35.02 3.97
N PRO A 586 -5.66 -35.36 4.79
CA PRO A 586 -5.44 -36.22 5.94
C PRO A 586 -4.72 -37.51 5.55
N VAL A 587 -3.71 -37.88 6.32
CA VAL A 587 -3.09 -39.21 6.22
C VAL A 587 -4.14 -40.21 6.72
N ALA A 588 -4.43 -41.26 5.96
CA ALA A 588 -5.30 -42.33 6.42
C ALA A 588 -4.71 -42.89 7.71
N SER A 589 -5.47 -42.85 8.81
CA SER A 589 -5.08 -43.49 10.06
C SER A 589 -4.83 -44.97 9.75
N ALA A 590 -3.60 -45.45 9.98
CA ALA A 590 -3.37 -46.88 10.02
C ALA A 590 -4.34 -47.46 11.05
N GLU A 591 -5.30 -48.27 10.60
CA GLU A 591 -6.13 -49.04 11.53
C GLU A 591 -5.18 -49.74 12.51
N PRO A 592 -5.46 -49.69 13.83
CA PRO A 592 -4.70 -50.51 14.76
C PRO A 592 -4.88 -51.95 14.30
N ALA A 593 -3.77 -52.59 13.91
CA ALA A 593 -3.76 -53.97 13.46
C ALA A 593 -4.56 -54.80 14.46
N ALA A 594 -5.72 -55.29 14.02
CA ALA A 594 -6.56 -56.14 14.83
C ALA A 594 -5.68 -57.28 15.34
N ALA A 595 -5.56 -57.36 16.67
CA ALA A 595 -4.80 -58.40 17.34
C ALA A 595 -5.25 -59.74 16.76
N GLN A 596 -4.35 -60.40 16.03
CA GLN A 596 -4.52 -61.78 15.63
C GLN A 596 -4.66 -62.58 16.92
N THR A 597 -5.89 -62.90 17.31
CA THR A 597 -6.16 -63.93 18.30
C THR A 597 -5.69 -65.24 17.67
N ALA A 598 -4.50 -65.66 18.07
CA ALA A 598 -4.00 -67.00 17.86
C ALA A 598 -4.98 -67.98 18.53
N GLY A 599 -5.91 -68.54 17.74
CA GLY A 599 -6.60 -69.77 18.09
C GLY A 599 -5.61 -70.92 17.96
N GLY A 600 -5.00 -71.32 19.08
CA GLY A 600 -4.30 -72.59 19.17
C GLY A 600 -5.29 -73.76 19.13
N PRO A 601 -4.93 -74.92 18.54
CA PRO A 601 -5.79 -76.09 18.51
C PRO A 601 -5.73 -76.80 19.86
N GLY A 602 -6.89 -77.09 20.43
CA GLY A 602 -7.09 -77.89 21.64
C GLY A 602 -8.48 -78.51 21.63
#